data_AF-A0A5J4NKA0-F1
#
_entry.id   AF-A0A5J4NKA0-F1
#
_cell.length_a   1.000
_cell.length_b   1.000
_cell.length_c   1.000
_cell.angle_alpha   90.00
_cell.angle_beta   90.00
_cell.angle_gamma   90.00
#
_symmetry.space_group_name_H-M   'P 1'
#
loop_
_entity.id
_entity.type
_entity.pdbx_description
1 polymer ?
#
loop_
_entity_poly.entity_id
_entity_poly.type
_entity_poly.pdbx_seq_one_letter_code
_entity_poly.pdbx_strand_id
1 'polypeptide(L)'
;MPCFQCGRDFTLLHREAVCKGCNKIFCSKCLKYKTTSQKFNNKVVMVCFKCYDSAMNLFDSLFPTLDQSVDSLTYRLDKLKDVPSPGKVSSSLNLSVVDEVPSQEELEERLRKLKEKDVSDSPVEKLPDSGKVRNLIEQLTAEAKIDLAAGITEQEMNICAQRGEDELPWCCVCNRNAQLRCVDCDGDLFCQSCYR
;
A
#
# COMPACT_ATOMS: atom_id res chain seq x y z
N MET A 1 30.60 4.99 31.32
CA MET A 1 29.14 4.91 31.06
C MET A 1 28.92 3.85 30.01
N PRO A 2 27.92 2.95 30.10
CA PRO A 2 27.72 1.92 29.08
C PRO A 2 27.20 2.50 27.76
N CYS A 3 27.30 1.71 26.68
CA CYS A 3 26.70 2.02 25.38
C CYS A 3 25.19 2.24 25.51
N PHE A 4 24.69 3.36 25.01
CA PHE A 4 23.28 3.73 25.15
C PHE A 4 22.29 2.79 24.44
N GLN A 5 22.75 2.01 23.45
CA GLN A 5 21.88 1.07 22.72
C GLN A 5 21.92 -0.36 23.28
N CYS A 6 23.11 -0.88 23.59
CA CYS A 6 23.28 -2.29 23.97
C CYS A 6 23.71 -2.49 25.42
N GLY A 7 23.89 -1.43 26.21
CA GLY A 7 24.24 -1.50 27.63
C GLY A 7 25.66 -1.99 27.91
N ARG A 8 26.49 -2.22 26.89
CA ARG A 8 27.86 -2.75 27.06
C ARG A 8 28.79 -1.69 27.64
N ASP A 9 29.55 -2.06 28.66
CA ASP A 9 30.62 -1.22 29.23
C ASP A 9 31.81 -1.09 28.28
N PHE A 10 32.39 0.10 28.26
CA PHE A 10 33.58 0.38 27.49
C PHE A 10 34.81 -0.11 28.23
N THR A 11 35.69 -0.76 27.47
CA THR A 11 36.96 -1.33 27.95
C THR A 11 38.05 -0.91 26.96
N LEU A 12 39.33 -1.19 27.25
CA LEU A 12 40.42 -0.85 26.33
C LEU A 12 40.25 -1.42 24.91
N LEU A 13 39.50 -2.53 24.77
CA LEU A 13 39.16 -3.16 23.49
C LEU A 13 37.89 -2.59 22.84
N HIS A 14 37.00 -1.96 23.63
CA HIS A 14 35.74 -1.39 23.17
C HIS A 14 35.77 0.12 23.34
N ARG A 15 36.18 0.80 22.26
CA ARG A 15 36.27 2.26 22.21
C ARG A 15 34.89 2.92 22.29
N GLU A 16 34.87 4.05 22.98
CA GLU A 16 33.74 4.98 23.07
C GLU A 16 33.62 5.79 21.78
N ALA A 17 32.42 5.84 21.20
CA ALA A 17 32.11 6.66 20.03
C ALA A 17 30.85 7.48 20.28
N VAL A 18 30.82 8.72 19.80
CA VAL A 18 29.72 9.66 20.05
C VAL A 18 28.89 9.85 18.79
N CYS A 19 27.57 9.67 18.91
CA CYS A 19 26.64 9.98 17.82
C CYS A 19 26.61 11.48 17.56
N LYS A 20 26.88 11.90 16.31
CA LYS A 20 26.83 13.32 15.93
C LYS A 20 25.41 13.92 15.92
N GLY A 21 24.37 13.09 15.96
CA GLY A 21 22.98 13.54 15.99
C GLY A 21 22.40 13.80 17.38
N CYS A 22 22.61 12.90 18.33
CA CYS A 22 22.04 13.00 19.69
C CYS A 22 23.09 13.15 20.80
N ASN A 23 24.38 13.19 20.46
CA ASN A 23 25.51 13.33 21.38
C ASN A 23 25.62 12.26 22.49
N LYS A 24 24.93 11.13 22.34
CA LYS A 24 25.06 9.98 23.25
C LYS A 24 26.23 9.07 22.87
N ILE A 25 26.74 8.33 23.85
CA ILE A 25 27.89 7.42 23.70
C ILE A 25 27.41 6.02 23.29
N PHE A 26 28.06 5.45 22.30
CA PHE A 26 27.78 4.15 21.72
C PHE A 26 29.08 3.39 21.47
N CYS A 27 29.00 2.06 21.35
CA CYS A 27 30.09 1.25 20.82
C CYS A 27 30.14 1.31 19.30
N SER A 28 31.28 0.95 18.72
CA SER A 28 31.49 0.91 17.26
C SER A 28 30.45 0.07 16.52
N LYS A 29 29.95 -1.01 17.14
CA LYS A 29 28.90 -1.87 16.57
C LYS A 29 27.53 -1.17 16.50
N CYS A 30 27.21 -0.34 17.49
CA CYS A 30 25.92 0.37 17.57
C CYS A 30 25.94 1.70 16.80
N LEU A 31 27.11 2.33 16.65
CA LEU A 31 27.30 3.54 15.86
C LEU A 31 27.81 3.21 14.44
N LYS A 32 27.03 2.46 13.68
CA LYS A 32 27.42 1.97 12.34
C LYS A 32 26.83 2.76 11.17
N TYR A 33 25.84 3.61 11.43
CA TYR A 33 25.07 4.26 10.37
C TYR A 33 25.72 5.56 9.94
N LYS A 34 25.83 5.78 8.63
CA LYS A 34 26.35 7.00 8.01
C LYS A 34 25.18 7.79 7.45
N THR A 35 25.08 9.07 7.79
CA THR A 35 24.05 9.95 7.24
C THR A 35 24.66 11.23 6.71
N THR A 36 24.04 11.78 5.67
CA THR A 36 24.32 13.09 5.10
C THR A 36 23.03 13.89 5.20
N SER A 37 22.89 14.67 6.26
CA SER A 37 21.72 15.54 6.45
C SER A 37 22.15 17.00 6.35
N GLN A 38 21.23 17.86 5.91
CA GLN A 38 21.39 19.32 5.90
C GLN A 38 21.77 19.85 7.29
N LYS A 39 21.33 19.18 8.37
CA LYS A 39 21.69 19.48 9.76
C LYS A 39 23.19 19.33 10.05
N PHE A 40 23.94 18.58 9.25
CA PHE A 40 25.38 18.32 9.42
C PHE A 40 26.24 18.92 8.31
N ASN A 41 25.75 19.98 7.65
CA ASN A 41 26.49 20.73 6.65
C ASN A 41 26.96 19.86 5.46
N ASN A 42 26.10 18.92 5.04
CA ASN A 42 26.33 17.96 3.95
C ASN A 42 27.59 17.08 4.12
N LYS A 43 28.11 16.95 5.35
CA LYS A 43 29.20 16.02 5.64
C LYS A 43 28.65 14.66 6.06
N VAL A 44 29.25 13.60 5.56
CA VAL A 44 28.94 12.23 5.97
C VAL A 44 29.37 12.05 7.43
N VAL A 45 28.40 11.83 8.32
CA VAL A 45 28.65 11.67 9.77
C VAL A 45 28.12 10.33 10.27
N MET A 46 28.79 9.77 11.27
CA MET A 46 28.35 8.54 11.96
C MET A 46 27.31 8.88 13.03
N VAL A 47 26.18 8.17 12.98
CA VAL A 47 25.04 8.36 13.88
C VAL A 47 24.48 7.02 14.36
N CYS A 48 23.66 7.06 15.42
CA CYS A 48 22.93 5.88 15.89
C CYS A 48 21.70 5.61 15.01
N PHE A 49 21.10 4.42 15.12
CA PHE A 49 19.95 4.02 14.30
C PHE A 49 18.80 5.03 14.36
N LYS A 50 18.42 5.49 15.56
CA LYS A 50 17.34 6.48 15.73
C LYS A 50 17.63 7.77 14.97
N CYS A 51 18.85 8.30 15.06
CA CYS A 51 19.23 9.51 14.34
C CYS A 51 19.39 9.29 12.83
N TYR A 52 19.75 8.08 12.40
CA TYR A 52 19.79 7.71 10.99
C TYR A 52 18.37 7.67 10.40
N ASP A 53 17.46 6.99 11.08
CA ASP A 53 16.06 6.88 10.69
C ASP A 53 15.37 8.24 10.62
N SER A 54 15.54 9.09 11.64
CA SER A 54 15.05 10.48 11.60
C SER A 54 15.71 11.35 10.53
N ALA A 55 16.88 10.98 10.02
CA ALA A 55 17.54 11.70 8.93
C ALA A 55 17.13 11.18 7.54
N MET A 56 16.66 9.94 7.45
CA MET A 56 16.20 9.30 6.21
C MET A 56 14.70 9.49 5.97
N ASN A 57 13.90 9.60 7.03
CA ASN A 57 12.48 9.92 6.94
C ASN A 57 12.28 11.44 6.72
N LEU A 58 12.67 11.93 5.54
CA LEU A 58 12.27 13.27 5.07
C LEU A 58 10.73 13.42 4.97
N PHE A 59 10.01 12.29 4.94
CA PHE A 59 8.55 12.20 4.89
C PHE A 59 7.87 12.71 6.17
N ASP A 60 8.52 12.63 7.33
CA ASP A 60 7.99 13.12 8.61
C ASP A 60 7.83 14.64 8.64
N SER A 61 8.70 15.35 7.92
CA SER A 61 8.61 16.81 7.79
C SER A 61 7.53 17.28 6.80
N LEU A 62 7.03 16.39 5.94
CA LEU A 62 6.00 16.69 4.95
C LEU A 62 4.60 16.30 5.42
N PHE A 63 4.46 15.36 6.38
CA PHE A 63 3.15 14.93 6.89
C PHE A 63 3.12 14.67 8.41
N PRO A 64 3.14 15.72 9.26
CA PRO A 64 3.06 15.58 10.72
C PRO A 64 1.70 15.06 11.25
N THR A 65 0.68 14.95 10.41
CA THR A 65 -0.71 14.66 10.82
C THR A 65 -1.11 13.19 10.70
N LEU A 66 -0.23 12.31 10.20
CA LEU A 66 -0.55 10.89 10.03
C LEU A 66 -0.64 10.14 11.37
N ASP A 67 -0.06 10.65 12.46
CA ASP A 67 -0.13 10.02 13.78
C ASP A 67 -1.53 10.16 14.43
N GLN A 68 -2.25 11.26 14.16
CA GLN A 68 -3.59 11.49 14.72
C GLN A 68 -4.64 10.54 14.13
N SER A 69 -4.46 10.09 12.88
CA SER A 69 -5.40 9.18 12.23
C SER A 69 -5.17 7.73 12.64
N VAL A 70 -3.91 7.35 12.92
CA VAL A 70 -3.54 5.99 13.33
C VAL A 70 -4.11 5.67 14.72
N ASP A 71 -4.06 6.59 15.69
CA ASP A 71 -4.65 6.38 17.02
C ASP A 71 -6.19 6.25 16.99
N SER A 72 -6.85 7.02 16.13
CA SER A 72 -8.31 6.91 15.95
C SER A 72 -8.70 5.58 15.29
N LEU A 73 -7.90 5.09 14.34
CA LEU A 73 -8.11 3.83 13.65
C LEU A 73 -7.81 2.62 14.55
N THR A 74 -6.76 2.68 15.36
CA THR A 74 -6.44 1.62 16.34
C THR A 74 -7.51 1.54 17.42
N TYR A 75 -8.00 2.68 17.94
CA TYR A 75 -9.14 2.71 18.87
C TYR A 75 -10.41 2.09 18.26
N ARG A 76 -10.72 2.39 16.99
CA ARG A 76 -11.86 1.79 16.28
C ARG A 76 -11.69 0.28 16.06
N LEU A 77 -10.47 -0.17 15.75
CA LEU A 77 -10.16 -1.60 15.58
C LEU A 77 -10.23 -2.36 16.89
N ASP A 78 -9.79 -1.77 18.00
CA ASP A 78 -9.87 -2.40 19.32
C ASP A 78 -11.33 -2.60 19.75
N LYS A 79 -12.18 -1.62 19.45
CA LYS A 79 -13.63 -1.68 19.68
C LYS A 79 -14.37 -2.74 18.85
N LEU A 80 -13.74 -3.24 17.78
CA LEU A 80 -14.28 -4.29 16.91
C LEU A 80 -13.77 -5.70 17.27
N LYS A 81 -12.74 -5.82 18.11
CA LYS A 81 -12.21 -7.14 18.54
C LYS A 81 -13.14 -7.87 19.51
N ASP A 82 -14.02 -7.14 20.20
CA ASP A 82 -15.02 -7.70 21.11
C ASP A 82 -16.30 -8.16 20.39
N VAL A 83 -16.38 -8.03 19.06
CA VAL A 83 -17.51 -8.56 18.28
C VAL A 83 -17.29 -10.06 18.07
N PRO A 84 -18.15 -10.94 18.62
CA PRO A 84 -18.03 -12.37 18.41
C PRO A 84 -18.26 -12.68 16.93
N SER A 85 -17.30 -13.38 16.32
CA SER A 85 -17.41 -13.96 14.98
C SER A 85 -18.74 -14.71 14.80
N PRO A 86 -19.46 -14.58 13.66
CA PRO A 86 -20.67 -15.34 13.42
C PRO A 86 -20.27 -16.78 13.12
N GLY A 87 -20.23 -17.60 14.16
CA GLY A 87 -19.77 -18.97 14.05
C GLY A 87 -20.08 -19.77 15.30
N LYS A 88 -21.31 -20.29 15.35
CA LYS A 88 -21.87 -21.31 16.27
C LYS A 88 -22.68 -20.74 17.45
N VAL A 89 -23.99 -20.84 17.29
CA VAL A 89 -25.06 -20.63 18.27
C VAL A 89 -24.83 -21.39 19.58
N SER A 90 -25.18 -20.79 20.72
CA SER A 90 -25.91 -21.42 21.85
C SER A 90 -26.23 -20.40 22.95
N SER A 91 -27.54 -20.24 23.20
CA SER A 91 -28.21 -20.00 24.48
C SER A 91 -27.89 -18.75 25.32
N SER A 92 -28.89 -17.86 25.30
CA SER A 92 -29.48 -17.19 26.48
C SER A 92 -28.83 -15.93 27.02
N LEU A 93 -29.03 -14.80 26.32
CA LEU A 93 -29.32 -13.50 26.96
C LEU A 93 -30.39 -12.75 26.16
N ASN A 94 -31.53 -12.50 26.80
CA ASN A 94 -32.65 -11.73 26.26
C ASN A 94 -32.26 -10.26 26.09
N LEU A 95 -32.28 -9.76 24.86
CA LEU A 95 -32.36 -8.32 24.58
C LEU A 95 -33.61 -8.07 23.73
N SER A 96 -34.66 -7.61 24.39
CA SER A 96 -35.92 -7.22 23.79
C SER A 96 -35.77 -5.88 23.06
N VAL A 97 -35.45 -5.95 21.77
CA VAL A 97 -35.85 -4.94 20.79
C VAL A 97 -36.65 -5.70 19.74
N VAL A 98 -37.97 -5.74 19.97
CA VAL A 98 -38.95 -6.20 18.99
C VAL A 98 -39.17 -5.08 17.99
N ASP A 99 -38.31 -4.97 16.99
CA ASP A 99 -38.78 -4.57 15.67
C ASP A 99 -39.12 -5.90 14.97
N GLU A 100 -40.41 -6.21 14.88
CA GLU A 100 -40.88 -7.40 14.18
C GLU A 100 -40.36 -7.34 12.74
N VAL A 101 -39.46 -8.27 12.42
CA VAL A 101 -39.02 -8.50 11.04
C VAL A 101 -40.28 -8.86 10.25
N PRO A 102 -40.68 -8.05 9.24
CA PRO A 102 -41.87 -8.33 8.46
C PRO A 102 -41.75 -9.71 7.82
N SER A 103 -42.83 -10.49 7.85
CA SER A 103 -42.82 -11.83 7.26
C SER A 103 -42.54 -11.75 5.75
N GLN A 104 -41.96 -12.83 5.20
CA GLN A 104 -41.64 -12.90 3.78
C GLN A 104 -42.86 -12.63 2.88
N GLU A 105 -44.05 -13.03 3.32
CA GLU A 105 -45.31 -12.82 2.60
C GLU A 105 -45.73 -11.33 2.59
N GLU A 106 -45.49 -10.61 3.68
CA GLU A 106 -45.75 -9.18 3.80
C GLU A 106 -44.78 -8.34 2.93
N LEU A 107 -43.55 -8.84 2.76
CA LEU A 107 -42.55 -8.28 1.85
C LEU A 107 -42.93 -8.49 0.38
N GLU A 108 -43.41 -9.69 0.02
CA GLU A 108 -43.85 -10.01 -1.34
C GLU A 108 -45.10 -9.22 -1.75
N GLU A 109 -46.03 -9.00 -0.81
CA GLU A 109 -47.21 -8.15 -1.01
C GLU A 109 -46.83 -6.68 -1.25
N ARG A 110 -45.85 -6.16 -0.51
CA ARG A 110 -45.29 -4.81 -0.72
C ARG A 110 -44.64 -4.67 -2.10
N LEU A 111 -43.92 -5.70 -2.56
CA LEU A 111 -43.30 -5.73 -3.88
C LEU A 111 -44.34 -5.72 -5.01
N ARG A 112 -45.46 -6.44 -4.86
CA ARG A 112 -46.56 -6.42 -5.86
C ARG A 112 -47.22 -5.04 -5.95
N LYS A 113 -47.51 -4.41 -4.81
CA LYS A 113 -48.11 -3.06 -4.76
C LYS A 113 -47.24 -1.97 -5.41
N LEU A 114 -45.92 -2.13 -5.38
CA LEU A 114 -44.98 -1.23 -6.06
C LEU A 114 -44.91 -1.49 -7.57
N LYS A 115 -45.10 -2.74 -7.99
CA LYS A 115 -45.00 -3.16 -9.39
C LYS A 115 -46.26 -2.88 -10.21
N GLU A 116 -47.41 -2.68 -9.57
CA GLU A 116 -48.67 -2.31 -10.21
C GLU A 116 -48.88 -0.79 -10.33
N LYS A 117 -48.01 0.03 -9.71
CA LYS A 117 -48.08 1.49 -9.82
C LYS A 117 -47.24 1.97 -11.00
N ASP A 118 -47.71 1.67 -12.20
CA ASP A 118 -47.38 2.46 -13.38
C ASP A 118 -47.99 3.86 -13.19
N VAL A 119 -47.18 4.81 -12.70
CA VAL A 119 -47.47 6.25 -12.83
C VAL A 119 -46.30 6.89 -13.54
N SER A 120 -46.47 6.97 -14.85
CA SER A 120 -46.27 8.17 -15.63
C SER A 120 -46.28 9.47 -14.81
N ASP A 121 -45.12 9.95 -14.36
CA ASP A 121 -44.64 11.34 -14.49
C ASP A 121 -43.18 11.47 -14.03
N SER A 122 -42.35 12.16 -14.82
CA SER A 122 -40.92 12.52 -14.62
C SER A 122 -39.81 11.50 -15.01
N PRO A 123 -38.60 11.98 -15.38
CA PRO A 123 -38.08 12.02 -16.74
C PRO A 123 -37.45 10.68 -17.11
N VAL A 124 -37.76 10.22 -18.33
CA VAL A 124 -37.09 9.10 -18.98
C VAL A 124 -35.57 9.31 -18.90
N GLU A 125 -34.89 8.58 -18.01
CA GLU A 125 -33.48 8.31 -18.19
C GLU A 125 -33.38 7.54 -19.49
N LYS A 126 -32.84 8.22 -20.50
CA LYS A 126 -32.73 7.73 -21.87
C LYS A 126 -31.96 6.41 -21.81
N LEU A 127 -32.67 5.30 -22.00
CA LEU A 127 -32.09 4.06 -22.50
C LEU A 127 -31.10 4.44 -23.62
N PRO A 128 -29.87 3.91 -23.60
CA PRO A 128 -28.83 4.35 -24.52
C PRO A 128 -29.37 4.19 -25.93
N ASP A 129 -29.41 5.32 -26.64
CA ASP A 129 -29.84 5.42 -28.03
C ASP A 129 -29.23 4.25 -28.83
N SER A 130 -30.07 3.54 -29.58
CA SER A 130 -29.70 2.33 -30.32
C SER A 130 -28.44 2.56 -31.17
N GLY A 131 -28.24 3.79 -31.64
CA GLY A 131 -27.02 4.23 -32.31
C GLY A 131 -25.76 4.19 -31.44
N LYS A 132 -25.81 4.65 -30.18
CA LYS A 132 -24.69 4.62 -29.24
C LYS A 132 -24.27 3.20 -28.88
N VAL A 133 -25.25 2.31 -28.69
CA VAL A 133 -24.98 0.89 -28.41
C VAL A 133 -24.29 0.24 -29.60
N ARG A 134 -24.75 0.52 -30.83
CA ARG A 134 -24.12 0.02 -32.07
C ARG A 134 -22.69 0.54 -32.22
N ASN A 135 -22.46 1.83 -32.01
CA ASN A 135 -21.12 2.43 -32.08
C ASN A 135 -20.17 1.82 -31.05
N LEU A 136 -20.64 1.53 -29.83
CA LEU A 136 -19.82 0.89 -28.80
C LEU A 136 -19.46 -0.55 -29.17
N ILE A 137 -20.41 -1.31 -29.74
CA ILE A 137 -20.15 -2.67 -30.23
C ILE A 137 -19.14 -2.64 -31.40
N GLU A 138 -19.29 -1.68 -32.32
CA GLU A 138 -18.37 -1.52 -33.44
C GLU A 138 -16.96 -1.14 -32.98
N GLN A 139 -16.84 -0.25 -31.98
CA GLN A 139 -15.57 0.10 -31.37
C GLN A 139 -14.91 -1.12 -30.69
N LEU A 140 -15.64 -1.84 -29.85
CA LEU A 140 -15.11 -3.02 -29.14
C LEU A 140 -14.68 -4.13 -30.11
N THR A 141 -15.42 -4.33 -31.20
CA THR A 141 -15.07 -5.33 -32.22
C THR A 141 -13.90 -4.90 -33.09
N ALA A 142 -13.70 -3.59 -33.31
CA ALA A 142 -12.52 -3.05 -33.98
C ALA A 142 -11.26 -3.19 -33.11
N GLU A 143 -11.36 -2.89 -31.82
CA GLU A 143 -10.26 -3.05 -30.85
C GLU A 143 -9.81 -4.52 -30.77
N ALA A 144 -10.75 -5.47 -30.65
CA ALA A 144 -10.42 -6.91 -30.63
C ALA A 144 -9.73 -7.41 -31.91
N LYS A 145 -10.01 -6.81 -33.08
CA LYS A 145 -9.33 -7.15 -34.34
C LYS A 145 -7.90 -6.63 -34.39
N ILE A 146 -7.64 -5.46 -33.79
CA ILE A 146 -6.29 -4.89 -33.70
C ILE A 146 -5.44 -5.78 -32.80
N ASP A 147 -5.97 -6.22 -31.66
CA ASP A 147 -5.27 -7.13 -30.73
C ASP A 147 -4.92 -8.45 -31.42
N LEU A 148 -5.86 -9.03 -32.17
CA LEU A 148 -5.63 -10.25 -32.96
C LEU A 148 -4.56 -10.04 -34.04
N ALA A 149 -4.60 -8.92 -34.75
CA ALA A 149 -3.64 -8.58 -35.81
C ALA A 149 -2.25 -8.27 -35.26
N ALA A 150 -2.17 -7.73 -34.04
CA ALA A 150 -0.93 -7.51 -33.30
C ALA A 150 -0.35 -8.81 -32.71
N GLY A 151 -1.07 -9.94 -32.80
CA GLY A 151 -0.65 -11.22 -32.24
C GLY A 151 -0.80 -11.31 -30.72
N ILE A 152 -1.53 -10.37 -30.11
CA ILE A 152 -1.77 -10.32 -28.67
C ILE A 152 -2.79 -11.39 -28.32
N THR A 153 -2.30 -12.57 -27.98
CA THR A 153 -3.12 -13.68 -27.48
C THR A 153 -3.28 -13.59 -25.98
N GLU A 154 -4.30 -14.25 -25.41
CA GLU A 154 -4.45 -14.42 -23.95
C GLU A 154 -3.17 -14.99 -23.29
N GLN A 155 -2.30 -15.64 -24.08
CA GLN A 155 -1.01 -16.17 -23.65
C GLN A 155 0.07 -15.07 -23.47
N GLU A 156 -0.03 -13.89 -24.09
CA GLU A 156 0.93 -12.80 -23.86
C GLU A 156 0.77 -12.16 -22.47
N MET A 157 -0.46 -12.13 -21.93
CA MET A 157 -0.70 -11.82 -20.51
C MET A 157 -0.03 -12.84 -19.59
N ASN A 158 0.17 -14.08 -20.06
CA ASN A 158 0.83 -15.16 -19.33
C ASN A 158 2.36 -15.18 -19.55
N ILE A 159 2.88 -14.64 -20.66
CA ILE A 159 4.34 -14.50 -20.88
C ILE A 159 4.92 -13.41 -19.95
N CYS A 160 4.12 -12.39 -19.61
CA CYS A 160 4.46 -11.42 -18.56
C CYS A 160 4.50 -12.08 -17.16
N ALA A 161 3.63 -13.07 -16.92
CA ALA A 161 3.53 -13.79 -15.65
C ALA A 161 4.55 -14.94 -15.49
N GLN A 162 5.10 -15.50 -16.58
CA GLN A 162 5.98 -16.68 -16.53
C GLN A 162 7.48 -16.36 -16.51
N ARG A 163 7.89 -15.13 -16.82
CA ARG A 163 9.27 -14.68 -16.56
C ARG A 163 9.35 -14.17 -15.13
N GLY A 164 9.47 -15.11 -14.18
CA GLY A 164 9.90 -14.91 -12.80
C GLY A 164 9.40 -13.62 -12.13
N GLU A 165 8.32 -13.75 -11.37
CA GLU A 165 7.88 -12.89 -10.27
C GLU A 165 8.67 -11.55 -10.12
N ASP A 166 8.08 -10.49 -10.68
CA ASP A 166 8.06 -9.12 -10.15
C ASP A 166 9.24 -8.16 -10.32
N GLU A 167 10.19 -8.37 -11.23
CA GLU A 167 11.23 -7.36 -11.49
C GLU A 167 10.92 -6.45 -12.70
N LEU A 168 10.33 -5.27 -12.42
CA LEU A 168 10.13 -4.26 -13.46
C LEU A 168 11.50 -3.72 -13.97
N PRO A 169 11.67 -3.57 -15.30
CA PRO A 169 12.97 -3.27 -15.93
C PRO A 169 13.36 -1.79 -15.87
N TRP A 170 13.52 -1.24 -14.66
CA TRP A 170 13.89 0.17 -14.46
C TRP A 170 15.29 0.29 -13.86
N CYS A 171 16.03 1.30 -14.31
CA CYS A 171 17.35 1.61 -13.78
C CYS A 171 17.23 2.22 -12.38
N CYS A 172 17.90 1.63 -11.38
CA CYS A 172 17.84 2.07 -9.98
C CYS A 172 18.41 3.49 -9.73
N VAL A 173 19.13 4.06 -10.70
CA VAL A 173 19.75 5.39 -10.59
C VAL A 173 18.88 6.49 -11.20
N CYS A 174 18.17 6.21 -12.30
CA CYS A 174 17.55 7.25 -13.13
C CYS A 174 16.14 6.95 -13.60
N ASN A 175 15.55 5.81 -13.20
CA ASN A 175 14.24 5.38 -13.66
C ASN A 175 14.08 5.48 -15.19
N ARG A 176 15.13 5.15 -15.96
CA ARG A 176 15.00 4.84 -17.39
C ARG A 176 15.00 3.34 -17.56
N ASN A 177 14.60 2.88 -18.75
CA ASN A 177 14.64 1.47 -19.11
C ASN A 177 16.01 0.86 -18.79
N ALA A 178 16.03 -0.15 -17.92
CA ALA A 178 17.21 -0.93 -17.64
C ALA A 178 17.47 -1.91 -18.79
N GLN A 179 18.76 -2.08 -19.10
CA GLN A 179 19.21 -3.01 -20.14
C GLN A 179 20.29 -3.97 -19.63
N LEU A 180 20.81 -3.71 -18.42
CA LEU A 180 21.94 -4.42 -17.84
C LEU A 180 21.58 -4.82 -16.41
N ARG A 181 21.94 -6.04 -16.03
CA ARG A 181 21.86 -6.55 -14.66
C ARG A 181 23.28 -6.70 -14.12
N CYS A 182 23.57 -6.05 -13.00
CA CYS A 182 24.88 -6.15 -12.37
C CYS A 182 24.94 -7.40 -11.46
N VAL A 183 25.97 -8.23 -11.63
CA VAL A 183 26.17 -9.42 -10.77
C VAL A 183 26.76 -9.02 -9.40
N ASP A 184 27.54 -7.94 -9.36
CA ASP A 184 28.24 -7.49 -8.16
C ASP A 184 27.40 -6.57 -7.25
N CYS A 185 26.27 -6.06 -7.76
CA CYS A 185 25.32 -5.22 -7.02
C CYS A 185 24.02 -5.98 -6.76
N ASP A 186 24.11 -7.22 -6.29
CA ASP A 186 22.95 -8.05 -5.88
C ASP A 186 21.86 -8.21 -6.96
N GLY A 187 22.22 -8.11 -8.25
CA GLY A 187 21.25 -8.21 -9.35
C GLY A 187 20.58 -6.88 -9.72
N ASP A 188 21.06 -5.73 -9.25
CA ASP A 188 20.53 -4.40 -9.57
C ASP A 188 20.51 -4.13 -11.07
N LEU A 189 19.46 -3.43 -11.50
CA LEU A 189 19.17 -3.09 -12.90
C LEU A 189 19.68 -1.68 -13.25
N PHE A 190 20.40 -1.57 -14.36
CA PHE A 190 21.00 -0.31 -14.84
C PHE A 190 20.72 -0.05 -16.32
N CYS A 191 20.69 1.23 -16.70
CA CYS A 191 20.75 1.64 -18.10
C CYS A 191 22.23 1.82 -18.54
N GLN A 192 22.49 1.77 -19.84
CA GLN A 192 23.86 1.90 -20.41
C GLN A 192 24.60 3.18 -19.99
N SER A 193 23.89 4.24 -19.60
CA SER A 193 24.51 5.51 -19.16
C SER A 193 24.83 5.55 -17.66
N CYS A 194 24.10 4.80 -16.84
CA CYS A 194 24.29 4.73 -15.40
C CYS A 194 25.23 3.59 -14.97
N TYR A 195 25.46 2.60 -15.83
CA TYR A 195 26.47 1.56 -15.63
C TYR A 195 27.82 2.05 -16.15
N ARG A 196 28.60 2.72 -15.30
CA ARG A 196 29.93 3.25 -15.59
C ARG A 196 30.89 2.96 -14.45
#